data_AF-A0AA39QMN5-F1
#
_entry.id   AF-A0AA39QMN5-F1
#
_cell.length_a   1.000
_cell.length_b   1.000
_cell.length_c   1.000
_cell.angle_alpha   90.00
_cell.angle_beta   90.00
_cell.angle_gamma   90.00
#
_symmetry.space_group_name_H-M   'P 1'
#
loop_
_entity.id
_entity.type
_entity.pdbx_description
1 polymer ?
#
loop_
_entity_poly.entity_id
_entity_poly.type
_entity_poly.pdbx_seq_one_letter_code
_entity_poly.pdbx_strand_id
1 'polypeptide(L)'
;MNSAQLLPIGYSETTDRRAIRKIPSEAWQEIFKWTLVGQPPFDISQTQEGPWLLGRVCSWLRVLVVSRSPLWTNFKLDVPCQSLTRVTVPSAQSYGHLLRSVLDRSGGLPFTFSLTIEDTSTGIILIPILVEEIKRWKSACIMAHRSILELISEEYTESNEARGYPTETAQVLELIDLMAFDDTQGLWMWSGEVFRDVPRLRSVRLLGVFTKEIPWEQLTDLCIGKAIFSDVLNILSRCHRLRRLRLPRGFATEADLAHSENSPSEDSAVTGPEPKEAESVPEERGSTGGTCRSKIVLADLQELELFDTEILTHLHAPSSKVLTIKATLVFDPDAALDDFTTLSDFLTSCSTIRVLDVVISGFDANSLAEAFPLMPEV
;
A
#
# COMPACT_ATOMS: atom_id res chain seq x y z
N MET A 1 62.83 15.03 14.53
CA MET A 1 62.51 14.79 15.96
C MET A 1 61.74 16.00 16.46
N ASN A 2 60.43 15.86 16.68
CA ASN A 2 59.60 16.76 17.48
C ASN A 2 58.26 16.05 17.74
N SER A 3 58.21 15.32 18.86
CA SER A 3 57.00 14.68 19.35
C SER A 3 56.27 15.67 20.25
N ALA A 4 55.15 16.21 19.77
CA ALA A 4 54.26 17.03 20.58
C ALA A 4 53.52 16.13 21.58
N GLN A 5 53.76 16.35 22.87
CA GLN A 5 53.03 15.72 23.97
C GLN A 5 51.65 16.37 24.11
N LEU A 6 50.60 15.59 23.83
CA LEU A 6 49.22 15.95 24.17
C LEU A 6 49.01 15.73 25.68
N LEU A 7 48.65 16.80 26.39
CA LEU A 7 48.30 16.76 27.81
C LEU A 7 46.95 16.04 28.01
N PRO A 8 46.80 15.23 29.07
CA PRO A 8 45.53 14.60 29.41
C PRO A 8 44.59 15.66 30.01
N ILE A 9 43.56 16.03 29.26
CA ILE A 9 42.44 16.80 29.80
C ILE A 9 41.67 15.87 30.73
N GLY A 10 41.84 16.07 32.05
CA GLY A 10 41.09 15.36 33.08
C GLY A 10 39.62 15.76 33.06
N TYR A 11 38.81 15.09 32.24
CA TYR A 11 37.35 15.17 32.32
C TYR A 11 36.88 14.46 33.59
N SER A 12 36.38 15.24 34.55
CA SER A 12 35.67 14.72 35.72
C SER A 12 34.29 14.18 35.32
N GLU A 13 34.22 12.90 34.94
CA GLU A 13 33.01 12.19 34.48
C GLU A 13 31.82 12.22 35.47
N THR A 14 32.04 12.58 36.74
CA THR A 14 31.01 12.48 37.78
C THR A 14 30.06 13.67 37.85
N THR A 15 30.44 14.82 37.28
CA THR A 15 29.63 16.05 37.37
C THR A 15 28.54 16.12 36.29
N ASP A 16 28.75 15.44 35.15
CA ASP A 16 27.93 15.60 33.96
C ASP A 16 26.62 14.78 33.97
N ARG A 17 26.65 13.59 34.60
CA ARG A 17 25.44 12.73 34.73
C ARG A 17 24.28 13.38 35.51
N ARG A 18 24.56 14.43 36.29
CA ARG A 18 23.53 15.20 37.01
C ARG A 18 22.85 16.25 36.13
N ALA A 19 23.49 16.71 35.05
CA ALA A 19 22.92 17.74 34.17
C ALA A 19 21.74 17.20 33.34
N ILE A 20 21.90 16.01 32.75
CA ILE A 20 20.85 15.34 31.95
C ILE A 20 19.57 15.10 32.76
N ARG A 21 19.69 14.79 34.05
CA ARG A 21 18.56 14.53 34.96
C ARG A 21 17.82 15.78 35.41
N LYS A 22 18.35 16.98 35.16
CA LYS A 22 17.68 18.25 35.51
C LYS A 22 16.68 18.70 34.46
N ILE A 23 16.76 18.14 33.25
CA ILE A 23 15.83 18.46 32.18
C ILE A 23 14.48 17.80 32.51
N PRO A 24 13.37 18.57 32.55
CA PRO A 24 12.04 18.02 32.82
C PRO A 24 11.62 16.94 31.83
N SER A 25 10.74 16.05 32.25
CA SER A 25 10.30 14.93 31.42
C SER A 25 9.59 15.39 30.14
N GLU A 26 8.97 16.56 30.19
CA GLU A 26 8.23 17.23 29.11
C GLU A 26 9.18 17.73 28.03
N ALA A 27 10.33 18.30 28.43
CA ALA A 27 11.34 18.74 27.48
C ALA A 27 11.95 17.56 26.72
N TRP A 28 12.21 16.44 27.40
CA TRP A 28 12.66 15.21 26.72
C TRP A 28 11.64 14.63 25.76
N GLN A 29 10.36 14.67 26.12
CA GLN A 29 9.29 14.24 25.22
C GLN A 29 9.28 15.08 23.95
N GLU A 30 9.41 16.39 24.11
CA GLU A 30 9.42 17.30 22.97
C GLU A 30 10.64 17.01 22.09
N ILE A 31 11.83 16.87 22.69
CA ILE A 31 13.04 16.46 21.96
C ILE A 31 12.81 15.16 21.19
N PHE A 32 12.21 14.15 21.81
CA PHE A 32 11.91 12.88 21.14
C PHE A 32 10.89 13.01 20.01
N LYS A 33 9.88 13.86 20.15
CA LYS A 33 8.96 14.14 19.03
C LYS A 33 9.71 14.77 17.87
N TRP A 34 10.60 15.73 18.13
CA TRP A 34 11.42 16.34 17.07
C TRP A 34 12.33 15.34 16.37
N THR A 35 12.77 14.28 17.06
CA THR A 35 13.50 13.18 16.40
C THR A 35 12.64 12.28 15.52
N LEU A 36 11.32 12.39 15.56
CA LEU A 36 10.41 11.60 14.72
C LEU A 36 9.89 12.39 13.50
N VAL A 37 9.84 13.72 13.57
CA VAL A 37 9.27 14.54 12.51
C VAL A 37 10.10 14.40 11.24
N GLY A 38 9.47 13.88 10.18
CA GLY A 38 10.11 13.66 8.88
C GLY A 38 11.14 12.53 8.87
N GLN A 39 11.17 11.67 9.91
CA GLN A 39 11.94 10.44 9.85
C GLN A 39 11.07 9.30 9.28
N PRO A 40 11.68 8.38 8.51
CA PRO A 40 10.99 7.19 8.07
C PRO A 40 10.55 6.33 9.27
N PRO A 41 9.56 5.43 9.08
CA PRO A 41 9.18 4.47 10.11
C PRO A 41 10.41 3.66 10.56
N PHE A 42 10.60 3.51 11.88
CA PHE A 42 11.72 2.72 12.39
C PHE A 42 11.45 1.22 12.22
N ASP A 43 12.47 0.44 11.90
CA ASP A 43 12.35 -1.01 11.78
C ASP A 43 12.31 -1.66 13.17
N ILE A 44 11.23 -2.39 13.47
CA ILE A 44 11.07 -3.06 14.77
C ILE A 44 12.04 -4.23 14.96
N SER A 45 12.56 -4.81 13.87
CA SER A 45 13.56 -5.88 13.91
C SER A 45 14.94 -5.34 14.29
N GLN A 46 15.22 -4.07 13.98
CA GLN A 46 16.50 -3.40 14.28
C GLN A 46 16.52 -2.83 15.69
N THR A 47 16.75 -3.70 16.67
CA THR A 47 16.79 -3.30 18.10
C THR A 47 17.97 -2.38 18.49
N GLN A 48 18.85 -2.07 17.55
CA GLN A 48 19.97 -1.14 17.71
C GLN A 48 19.65 0.29 17.24
N GLU A 49 18.44 0.51 16.73
CA GLU A 49 18.01 1.77 16.14
C GLU A 49 16.75 2.32 16.81
N GLY A 50 16.37 3.55 16.43
CA GLY A 50 15.11 4.17 16.81
C GLY A 50 14.86 4.21 18.33
N PRO A 51 13.60 4.02 18.76
CA PRO A 51 13.23 4.03 20.18
C PRO A 51 13.97 2.97 21.03
N TRP A 52 14.37 1.85 20.43
CA TRP A 52 15.10 0.81 21.15
C TRP A 52 16.44 1.31 21.68
N LEU A 53 17.20 2.04 20.85
CA LEU A 53 18.50 2.59 21.20
C LEU A 53 18.40 3.63 22.32
N LEU A 54 17.38 4.50 22.27
CA LEU A 54 17.15 5.52 23.30
C LEU A 54 16.96 4.89 24.69
N GLY A 55 16.29 3.73 24.76
CA GLY A 55 16.12 2.97 25.99
C GLY A 55 17.38 2.30 26.52
N ARG A 56 18.48 2.29 25.77
CA ARG A 56 19.76 1.69 26.18
C ARG A 56 20.71 2.69 26.82
N VAL A 57 20.53 3.99 26.59
CA VAL A 57 21.43 5.04 27.09
C VAL A 57 21.53 5.05 28.62
N CYS A 58 20.39 5.09 29.31
CA CYS A 58 20.34 4.92 30.77
C CYS A 58 18.96 4.43 31.23
N SER A 59 18.86 3.92 32.45
CA SER A 59 17.61 3.39 33.02
C SER A 59 16.48 4.42 33.06
N TRP A 60 16.79 5.68 33.32
CA TRP A 60 15.80 6.75 33.35
C TRP A 60 15.22 7.05 31.97
N LEU A 61 16.08 7.16 30.94
CA LEU A 61 15.63 7.32 29.55
C LEU A 61 14.84 6.10 29.09
N ARG A 62 15.19 4.88 29.53
CA ARG A 62 14.38 3.67 29.27
C ARG A 62 12.96 3.81 29.77
N VAL A 63 12.77 4.24 31.02
CA VAL A 63 11.44 4.45 31.60
C VAL A 63 10.67 5.52 30.81
N LEU A 64 11.34 6.61 30.43
CA LEU A 64 10.72 7.62 29.58
C LEU A 64 10.32 7.01 28.24
N VAL A 65 11.22 6.42 27.47
CA VAL A 65 10.92 5.90 26.13
C VAL A 65 9.82 4.83 26.16
N VAL A 66 9.82 3.93 27.15
CA VAL A 66 8.80 2.88 27.28
C VAL A 66 7.42 3.45 27.65
N SER A 67 7.37 4.47 28.52
CA SER A 67 6.10 5.11 28.90
C SER A 67 5.55 6.08 27.84
N ARG A 68 6.32 6.37 26.77
CA ARG A 68 5.96 7.37 25.76
C ARG A 68 5.48 6.71 24.49
N SER A 69 4.16 6.59 24.45
CA SER A 69 3.44 5.99 23.35
C SER A 69 3.70 6.56 21.94
N PRO A 70 3.87 7.89 21.71
CA PRO A 70 4.07 8.41 20.35
C PRO A 70 5.31 7.88 19.61
N LEU A 71 6.39 7.55 20.34
CA LEU A 71 7.62 7.00 19.75
C LEU A 71 7.41 5.65 19.07
N TRP A 72 6.37 4.93 19.48
CA TRP A 72 6.05 3.58 19.02
C TRP A 72 4.91 3.58 17.99
N THR A 73 4.44 4.75 17.54
CA THR A 73 3.29 4.88 16.63
C THR A 73 3.64 4.89 15.15
N ASN A 74 4.92 4.92 14.77
CA ASN A 74 5.33 4.90 13.37
C ASN A 74 6.47 3.90 13.17
N PHE A 75 6.15 2.71 12.66
CA PHE A 75 7.11 1.61 12.58
C PHE A 75 7.00 0.84 11.27
N LYS A 76 8.04 0.08 10.94
CA LYS A 76 8.00 -0.90 9.86
C LYS A 76 8.53 -2.25 10.31
N LEU A 77 8.14 -3.29 9.60
CA LEU A 77 8.64 -4.64 9.81
C LEU A 77 8.80 -5.34 8.46
N ASP A 78 10.01 -5.77 8.16
CA ASP A 78 10.32 -6.56 6.98
C ASP A 78 10.63 -8.00 7.39
N VAL A 79 9.84 -8.95 6.91
CA VAL A 79 9.94 -10.38 7.20
C VAL A 79 10.39 -11.10 5.92
N PRO A 80 11.69 -11.39 5.78
CA PRO A 80 12.23 -12.02 4.58
C PRO A 80 11.83 -13.49 4.49
N CYS A 81 11.82 -14.02 3.27
CA CYS A 81 11.56 -15.43 3.02
C CYS A 81 12.69 -16.30 3.60
N GLN A 82 12.38 -17.15 4.58
CA GLN A 82 13.38 -18.00 5.26
C GLN A 82 14.10 -18.95 4.30
N SER A 83 13.46 -19.37 3.21
CA SER A 83 14.03 -20.31 2.24
C SER A 83 15.11 -19.69 1.35
N LEU A 84 15.08 -18.37 1.16
CA LEU A 84 15.97 -17.66 0.23
C LEU A 84 17.19 -17.05 0.93
N THR A 85 17.09 -16.76 2.22
CA THR A 85 18.16 -16.07 2.94
C THR A 85 19.08 -17.04 3.67
N ARG A 86 20.40 -16.88 3.51
CA ARG A 86 21.42 -17.60 4.29
C ARG A 86 21.64 -17.01 5.70
N VAL A 87 20.92 -15.93 6.02
CA VAL A 87 21.04 -15.22 7.30
C VAL A 87 20.15 -15.91 8.33
N THR A 88 20.59 -15.97 9.58
CA THR A 88 19.75 -16.45 10.69
C THR A 88 18.56 -15.51 10.87
N VAL A 89 17.40 -15.88 10.31
CA VAL A 89 16.15 -15.14 10.46
C VAL A 89 15.59 -15.39 11.87
N PRO A 90 15.12 -14.35 12.58
CA PRO A 90 14.35 -14.52 13.82
C PRO A 90 13.18 -15.48 13.62
N SER A 91 12.84 -16.26 14.66
CA SER A 91 11.65 -17.11 14.59
C SER A 91 10.38 -16.26 14.43
N ALA A 92 9.36 -16.81 13.78
CA ALA A 92 8.05 -16.16 13.62
C ALA A 92 7.46 -15.66 14.96
N GLN A 93 7.61 -16.45 16.03
CA GLN A 93 7.21 -16.06 17.38
C GLN A 93 7.97 -14.82 17.89
N SER A 94 9.26 -14.69 17.56
CA SER A 94 10.06 -13.52 17.95
C SER A 94 9.52 -12.25 17.30
N TYR A 95 9.14 -12.29 16.02
CA TYR A 95 8.46 -11.18 15.36
C TYR A 95 7.12 -10.85 16.02
N GLY A 96 6.31 -11.86 16.34
CA GLY A 96 5.07 -11.66 17.07
C GLY A 96 5.27 -11.00 18.44
N HIS A 97 6.32 -11.36 19.18
CA HIS A 97 6.65 -10.72 20.46
C HIS A 97 7.14 -9.27 20.30
N LEU A 98 7.94 -9.00 19.27
CA LEU A 98 8.39 -7.65 18.96
C LEU A 98 7.21 -6.75 18.59
N LEU A 99 6.33 -7.23 17.72
CA LEU A 99 5.14 -6.50 17.29
C LEU A 99 4.23 -6.18 18.48
N ARG A 100 3.88 -7.18 19.30
CA ARG A 100 3.08 -6.94 20.54
C ARG A 100 3.76 -5.92 21.44
N SER A 101 5.08 -6.02 21.62
CA SER A 101 5.82 -5.05 22.45
C SER A 101 5.70 -3.62 21.92
N VAL A 102 5.66 -3.42 20.61
CA VAL A 102 5.48 -2.09 19.99
C VAL A 102 4.03 -1.62 20.12
N LEU A 103 3.05 -2.50 19.90
CA LEU A 103 1.63 -2.21 20.05
C LEU A 103 1.25 -1.86 21.49
N ASP A 104 1.77 -2.60 22.47
CA ASP A 104 1.58 -2.32 23.89
C ASP A 104 2.16 -0.96 24.29
N ARG A 105 3.37 -0.65 23.79
CA ARG A 105 4.06 0.61 24.10
C ARG A 105 3.43 1.80 23.42
N SER A 106 2.86 1.62 22.23
CA SER A 106 2.05 2.65 21.57
C SER A 106 0.71 2.87 22.29
N GLY A 107 0.36 2.08 23.30
CA GLY A 107 -0.75 2.35 24.22
C GLY A 107 -2.09 2.38 23.49
N GLY A 108 -2.86 3.46 23.66
CA GLY A 108 -4.13 3.65 22.94
C GLY A 108 -4.03 4.56 21.71
N LEU A 109 -2.83 4.98 21.31
CA LEU A 109 -2.69 5.94 20.22
C LEU A 109 -2.88 5.26 18.86
N PRO A 110 -3.43 5.98 17.86
CA PRO A 110 -3.40 5.53 16.48
C PRO A 110 -1.96 5.37 15.98
N PHE A 111 -1.70 4.36 15.17
CA PHE A 111 -0.38 4.08 14.64
C PHE A 111 -0.37 3.94 13.11
N THR A 112 0.79 4.22 12.54
CA THR A 112 1.16 4.07 11.14
C THR A 112 2.17 2.95 11.03
N PHE A 113 1.97 2.03 10.09
CA PHE A 113 2.90 0.94 9.88
C PHE A 113 3.09 0.56 8.43
N SER A 114 4.28 0.01 8.15
CA SER A 114 4.60 -0.67 6.90
C SER A 114 5.07 -2.09 7.19
N LEU A 115 4.47 -3.08 6.54
CA LEU A 115 4.72 -4.49 6.80
C LEU A 115 4.99 -5.21 5.48
N THR A 116 6.14 -5.87 5.40
CA THR A 116 6.54 -6.69 4.26
C THR A 116 6.63 -8.14 4.72
N ILE A 117 5.78 -9.04 4.21
CA ILE A 117 5.72 -10.45 4.63
C ILE A 117 5.92 -11.37 3.44
N GLU A 118 7.16 -11.83 3.27
CA GLU A 118 7.48 -12.86 2.29
C GLU A 118 7.30 -14.28 2.86
N ASP A 119 7.44 -14.44 4.18
CA ASP A 119 7.26 -15.72 4.87
C ASP A 119 5.82 -15.87 5.39
N THR A 120 5.04 -16.69 4.70
CA THR A 120 3.64 -17.01 5.02
C THR A 120 3.48 -17.51 6.46
N SER A 121 4.43 -18.31 6.97
CA SER A 121 4.33 -18.87 8.33
C SER A 121 4.39 -17.79 9.41
N THR A 122 5.17 -16.74 9.17
CA THR A 122 5.21 -15.56 10.04
C THR A 122 3.98 -14.69 9.82
N GLY A 123 3.48 -14.54 8.59
CA GLY A 123 2.25 -13.81 8.31
C GLY A 123 1.04 -14.30 9.10
N ILE A 124 0.86 -15.62 9.21
CA ILE A 124 -0.19 -16.26 10.02
C ILE A 124 -0.15 -15.82 11.50
N ILE A 125 1.03 -15.48 12.02
CA ILE A 125 1.17 -15.01 13.40
C ILE A 125 0.97 -13.49 13.51
N LEU A 126 1.43 -12.71 12.53
CA LEU A 126 1.43 -11.25 12.61
C LEU A 126 0.08 -10.63 12.27
N ILE A 127 -0.64 -11.17 11.29
CA ILE A 127 -1.92 -10.60 10.84
C ILE A 127 -2.97 -10.59 11.97
N PRO A 128 -3.20 -11.68 12.72
CA PRO A 128 -4.17 -11.65 13.83
C PRO A 128 -3.84 -10.56 14.85
N ILE A 129 -2.57 -10.42 15.22
CA ILE A 129 -2.09 -9.40 16.18
C ILE A 129 -2.41 -7.97 15.68
N LEU A 130 -2.26 -7.72 14.37
CA LEU A 130 -2.56 -6.40 13.81
C LEU A 130 -4.07 -6.15 13.70
N VAL A 131 -4.84 -7.16 13.28
CA VAL A 131 -6.30 -7.07 13.12
C VAL A 131 -6.99 -6.83 14.47
N GLU A 132 -6.48 -7.41 15.56
CA GLU A 132 -6.93 -7.11 16.93
C GLU A 132 -6.88 -5.59 17.25
N GLU A 133 -5.94 -4.87 16.64
CA GLU A 133 -5.70 -3.44 16.84
C GLU A 133 -6.23 -2.55 15.69
N ILE A 134 -7.09 -3.08 14.80
CA ILE A 134 -7.54 -2.40 13.57
C ILE A 134 -8.15 -1.01 13.80
N LYS A 135 -8.84 -0.81 14.92
CA LYS A 135 -9.43 0.47 15.33
C LYS A 135 -8.42 1.60 15.55
N ARG A 136 -7.14 1.26 15.73
CA ARG A 136 -6.03 2.21 15.93
C ARG A 136 -5.20 2.39 14.66
N TRP A 137 -5.50 1.71 13.57
CA TRP A 137 -4.76 1.90 12.34
C TRP A 137 -5.08 3.29 11.80
N LYS A 138 -4.05 4.14 11.69
CA LYS A 138 -4.13 5.43 11.03
C LYS A 138 -3.68 5.32 9.58
N SER A 139 -2.62 4.58 9.34
CA SER A 139 -2.08 4.31 8.01
C SER A 139 -1.46 2.92 7.99
N ALA A 140 -1.83 2.11 7.02
CA ALA A 140 -1.37 0.74 6.92
C ALA A 140 -0.83 0.49 5.50
N CYS A 141 0.41 0.02 5.42
CA CYS A 141 1.03 -0.44 4.20
C CYS A 141 1.39 -1.91 4.39
N ILE A 142 0.79 -2.82 3.61
CA ILE A 142 0.97 -4.26 3.73
C ILE A 142 1.35 -4.82 2.37
N MET A 143 2.57 -5.33 2.27
CA MET A 143 3.07 -6.07 1.13
C MET A 143 3.22 -7.54 1.52
N ALA A 144 2.40 -8.42 0.96
CA ALA A 144 2.37 -9.82 1.36
C ALA A 144 1.87 -10.73 0.24
N HIS A 145 2.00 -12.05 0.42
CA HIS A 145 1.35 -13.00 -0.47
C HIS A 145 -0.17 -12.88 -0.36
N ARG A 146 -0.90 -13.20 -1.45
CA ARG A 146 -2.37 -13.17 -1.48
C ARG A 146 -3.01 -13.89 -0.29
N SER A 147 -2.54 -15.09 0.02
CA SER A 147 -3.06 -15.88 1.16
C SER A 147 -2.95 -15.14 2.49
N ILE A 148 -1.90 -14.33 2.70
CA ILE A 148 -1.72 -13.53 3.92
C ILE A 148 -2.66 -12.32 3.95
N LEU A 149 -2.97 -11.73 2.79
CA LEU A 149 -3.94 -10.65 2.72
C LEU A 149 -5.37 -11.17 2.93
N GLU A 150 -5.69 -12.38 2.46
CA GLU A 150 -6.97 -13.06 2.74
C GLU A 150 -7.18 -13.30 4.25
N LEU A 151 -6.11 -13.62 4.99
CA LEU A 151 -6.16 -13.74 6.46
C LEU A 151 -6.68 -12.46 7.14
N ILE A 152 -6.44 -11.26 6.58
CA ILE A 152 -6.95 -10.02 7.19
C ILE A 152 -8.48 -10.04 7.23
N SER A 153 -9.12 -10.51 6.15
CA SER A 153 -10.58 -10.63 6.10
C SER A 153 -11.12 -11.77 6.95
N GLU A 154 -10.43 -12.91 6.98
CA GLU A 154 -10.82 -14.06 7.79
C GLU A 154 -10.77 -13.70 9.27
N GLU A 155 -9.65 -13.19 9.76
CA GLU A 155 -9.45 -12.79 11.16
C GLU A 155 -10.41 -11.69 11.61
N TYR A 156 -10.71 -10.74 10.71
CA TYR A 156 -11.68 -9.68 11.00
C TYR A 156 -13.10 -10.25 11.15
N THR A 157 -13.48 -11.18 10.27
CA THR A 157 -14.80 -11.82 10.29
C THR A 157 -14.96 -12.70 11.52
N GLU A 158 -13.96 -13.54 11.81
CA GLU A 158 -13.95 -14.39 13.01
C GLU A 158 -14.02 -13.54 14.30
N SER A 159 -13.26 -12.44 14.36
CA SER A 159 -13.30 -11.51 15.49
C SER A 159 -14.67 -10.85 15.68
N ASN A 160 -15.38 -10.53 14.59
CA ASN A 160 -16.74 -10.00 14.64
C ASN A 160 -17.74 -11.02 15.17
N GLU A 161 -17.70 -12.25 14.64
CA GLU A 161 -18.62 -13.32 15.00
C GLU A 161 -18.46 -13.71 16.47
N ALA A 162 -17.22 -13.87 16.92
CA ALA A 162 -16.91 -14.25 18.30
C ALA A 162 -17.41 -13.22 19.34
N ARG A 163 -17.45 -11.93 18.97
CA ARG A 163 -17.85 -10.85 19.88
C ARG A 163 -19.35 -10.59 19.91
N GLY A 164 -20.11 -11.11 18.95
CA GLY A 164 -21.57 -10.93 18.86
C GLY A 164 -22.02 -9.48 18.58
N TYR A 165 -21.06 -8.58 18.30
CA TYR A 165 -21.28 -7.20 17.90
C TYR A 165 -20.27 -6.88 16.80
N PRO A 166 -20.63 -6.02 15.82
CA PRO A 166 -19.67 -5.57 14.81
C PRO A 166 -18.46 -4.97 15.53
N THR A 167 -17.27 -5.51 15.28
CA THR A 167 -16.02 -5.01 15.85
C THR A 167 -15.90 -3.53 15.53
N GLU A 168 -15.35 -2.78 16.49
CA GLU A 168 -14.99 -1.38 16.30
C GLU A 168 -14.19 -1.25 15.00
N THR A 169 -14.81 -0.60 14.00
CA THR A 169 -14.26 -0.44 12.67
C THR A 169 -12.99 0.41 12.69
N ALA A 170 -12.24 0.44 11.58
CA ALA A 170 -11.02 1.24 11.44
C ALA A 170 -11.32 2.76 11.40
N GLN A 171 -11.94 3.33 12.44
CA GLN A 171 -12.51 4.69 12.43
C GLN A 171 -11.48 5.80 12.19
N VAL A 172 -10.21 5.54 12.50
CA VAL A 172 -9.11 6.49 12.36
C VAL A 172 -8.23 6.23 11.13
N LEU A 173 -8.55 5.22 10.33
CA LEU A 173 -7.77 4.85 9.15
C LEU A 173 -7.96 5.89 8.04
N GLU A 174 -6.86 6.52 7.66
CA GLU A 174 -6.78 7.59 6.66
C GLU A 174 -6.15 7.09 5.35
N LEU A 175 -5.25 6.10 5.44
CA LEU A 175 -4.50 5.56 4.32
C LEU A 175 -4.39 4.04 4.41
N ILE A 176 -4.65 3.35 3.29
CA ILE A 176 -4.39 1.92 3.13
C ILE A 176 -3.59 1.70 1.84
N ASP A 177 -2.52 0.93 1.93
CA ASP A 177 -1.67 0.51 0.81
C ASP A 177 -1.51 -1.02 0.89
N LEU A 178 -2.02 -1.73 -0.12
CA LEU A 178 -1.99 -3.18 -0.18
C LEU A 178 -1.31 -3.63 -1.45
N MET A 179 -0.30 -4.48 -1.29
CA MET A 179 0.55 -4.96 -2.37
C MET A 179 0.64 -6.48 -2.29
N ALA A 180 0.21 -7.16 -3.34
CA ALA A 180 0.40 -8.60 -3.46
C ALA A 180 1.76 -8.90 -4.10
N PHE A 181 2.53 -9.81 -3.50
CA PHE A 181 3.81 -10.29 -4.08
C PHE A 181 3.66 -11.17 -5.31
N ASP A 182 2.49 -11.80 -5.47
CA ASP A 182 2.36 -12.88 -6.42
C ASP A 182 2.41 -12.34 -7.86
N ASP A 183 3.40 -12.85 -8.61
CA ASP A 183 3.60 -12.60 -10.04
C ASP A 183 2.57 -13.32 -10.90
N THR A 184 1.67 -14.13 -10.30
CA THR A 184 0.53 -14.66 -11.04
C THR A 184 -0.18 -13.50 -11.73
N GLN A 185 -0.20 -13.57 -13.06
CA GLN A 185 -0.56 -12.43 -13.90
C GLN A 185 -2.00 -11.97 -13.66
N GLY A 186 -2.83 -12.84 -13.07
CA GLY A 186 -4.23 -12.62 -12.77
C GLY A 186 -4.53 -11.46 -11.81
N LEU A 187 -5.68 -10.85 -12.02
CA LEU A 187 -6.27 -9.90 -11.10
C LEU A 187 -6.91 -10.66 -9.93
N TRP A 188 -6.48 -10.36 -8.69
CA TRP A 188 -7.15 -10.91 -7.52
C TRP A 188 -8.22 -9.94 -6.99
N MET A 189 -9.46 -10.44 -6.91
CA MET A 189 -10.56 -9.74 -6.25
C MET A 189 -10.68 -10.19 -4.79
N TRP A 190 -10.35 -9.27 -3.88
CA TRP A 190 -10.51 -9.44 -2.45
C TRP A 190 -11.95 -9.15 -2.02
N SER A 191 -12.58 -10.16 -1.42
CA SER A 191 -13.97 -10.18 -0.95
C SER A 191 -14.17 -9.67 0.49
N GLY A 192 -13.13 -9.15 1.14
CA GLY A 192 -13.20 -8.73 2.54
C GLY A 192 -14.02 -7.45 2.77
N GLU A 193 -14.93 -7.47 3.75
CA GLU A 193 -15.73 -6.29 4.17
C GLU A 193 -14.99 -5.39 5.18
N VAL A 194 -13.73 -5.70 5.49
CA VAL A 194 -12.91 -5.07 6.55
C VAL A 194 -12.87 -3.55 6.44
N PHE A 195 -12.92 -3.03 5.21
CA PHE A 195 -12.78 -1.60 4.93
C PHE A 195 -14.08 -0.91 4.49
N ARG A 196 -15.23 -1.58 4.62
CA ARG A 196 -16.53 -1.02 4.25
C ARG A 196 -16.84 0.26 5.03
N ASP A 197 -16.63 0.24 6.34
CA ASP A 197 -17.04 1.30 7.27
C ASP A 197 -15.84 2.11 7.81
N VAL A 198 -15.08 2.73 6.89
CA VAL A 198 -13.88 3.51 7.21
C VAL A 198 -14.09 4.99 6.88
N PRO A 199 -14.78 5.79 7.72
CA PRO A 199 -15.26 7.15 7.37
C PRO A 199 -14.14 8.21 7.21
N ARG A 200 -12.90 7.86 7.55
CA ARG A 200 -11.75 8.75 7.43
C ARG A 200 -10.81 8.37 6.29
N LEU A 201 -11.10 7.30 5.55
CA LEU A 201 -10.25 6.88 4.45
C LEU A 201 -10.18 7.96 3.38
N ARG A 202 -8.97 8.34 3.01
CA ARG A 202 -8.69 9.36 1.99
C ARG A 202 -7.76 8.84 0.91
N SER A 203 -6.84 7.95 1.26
CA SER A 203 -5.84 7.42 0.34
C SER A 203 -5.92 5.90 0.27
N VAL A 204 -6.02 5.38 -0.94
CA VAL A 204 -6.05 3.93 -1.23
C VAL A 204 -5.02 3.63 -2.30
N ARG A 205 -4.13 2.68 -2.03
CA ARG A 205 -3.24 2.08 -3.02
C ARG A 205 -3.45 0.57 -3.03
N LEU A 206 -3.78 0.02 -4.19
CA LEU A 206 -4.06 -1.40 -4.39
C LEU A 206 -3.21 -1.90 -5.56
N LEU A 207 -2.14 -2.63 -5.29
CA LEU A 207 -1.22 -3.17 -6.29
C LEU A 207 -1.30 -4.69 -6.29
N GLY A 208 -1.82 -5.26 -7.38
CA GLY A 208 -2.08 -6.71 -7.46
C GLY A 208 -3.28 -7.19 -6.64
N VAL A 209 -4.04 -6.26 -6.05
CA VAL A 209 -5.27 -6.52 -5.28
C VAL A 209 -6.35 -5.59 -5.80
N PHE A 210 -7.60 -6.06 -5.78
CA PHE A 210 -8.76 -5.24 -6.05
C PHE A 210 -9.87 -5.58 -5.07
N THR A 211 -10.67 -4.62 -4.63
CA THR A 211 -11.84 -4.87 -3.77
C THR A 211 -12.97 -3.93 -4.16
N LYS A 212 -14.22 -4.27 -3.85
CA LYS A 212 -15.40 -3.39 -4.06
C LYS A 212 -15.83 -2.70 -2.77
N GLU A 213 -15.36 -3.20 -1.62
CA GLU A 213 -15.82 -2.86 -0.27
C GLU A 213 -15.10 -1.65 0.34
N ILE A 214 -14.75 -0.67 -0.48
CA ILE A 214 -14.12 0.57 -0.03
C ILE A 214 -15.12 1.73 -0.15
N PRO A 215 -15.11 2.71 0.78
CA PRO A 215 -15.87 3.94 0.65
C PRO A 215 -15.26 4.88 -0.40
N TRP A 216 -15.47 4.56 -1.68
CA TRP A 216 -14.90 5.26 -2.84
C TRP A 216 -15.23 6.75 -2.90
N GLU A 217 -16.40 7.14 -2.40
CA GLU A 217 -16.97 8.49 -2.51
C GLU A 217 -16.14 9.57 -1.82
N GLN A 218 -15.33 9.18 -0.84
CA GLN A 218 -14.59 10.10 0.01
C GLN A 218 -13.08 10.10 -0.26
N LEU A 219 -12.62 9.28 -1.19
CA LEU A 219 -11.20 9.20 -1.54
C LEU A 219 -10.73 10.49 -2.21
N THR A 220 -9.56 10.95 -1.79
CA THR A 220 -8.81 12.02 -2.45
C THR A 220 -7.67 11.47 -3.28
N ASP A 221 -7.17 10.29 -2.94
CA ASP A 221 -5.99 9.70 -3.55
C ASP A 221 -6.23 8.21 -3.85
N LEU A 222 -6.07 7.83 -5.11
CA LEU A 222 -6.31 6.47 -5.59
C LEU A 222 -5.16 6.02 -6.48
N CYS A 223 -4.60 4.86 -6.16
CA CYS A 223 -3.61 4.18 -6.98
C CYS A 223 -4.02 2.72 -7.18
N ILE A 224 -4.21 2.31 -8.43
CA ILE A 224 -4.61 0.95 -8.81
C ILE A 224 -3.51 0.38 -9.71
N GLY A 225 -2.95 -0.77 -9.33
CA GLY A 225 -1.84 -1.41 -10.04
C GLY A 225 -2.26 -2.46 -11.07
N LYS A 226 -3.40 -3.13 -10.85
CA LYS A 226 -4.07 -4.03 -11.81
C LYS A 226 -5.58 -3.95 -11.57
N ALA A 227 -6.39 -3.85 -12.62
CA ALA A 227 -7.86 -3.91 -12.54
C ALA A 227 -8.48 -4.11 -13.94
N ILE A 228 -9.73 -4.53 -13.98
CA ILE A 228 -10.54 -4.53 -15.20
C ILE A 228 -11.01 -3.11 -15.50
N PHE A 229 -11.01 -2.75 -16.78
CA PHE A 229 -11.40 -1.43 -17.24
C PHE A 229 -12.80 -0.99 -16.76
N SER A 230 -13.80 -1.88 -16.88
CA SER A 230 -15.19 -1.61 -16.48
C SER A 230 -15.31 -1.34 -14.98
N ASP A 231 -14.58 -2.07 -14.14
CA ASP A 231 -14.53 -1.88 -12.69
C ASP A 231 -13.88 -0.53 -12.33
N VAL A 232 -12.81 -0.13 -13.03
CA VAL A 232 -12.17 1.18 -12.83
C VAL A 232 -13.14 2.31 -13.19
N LEU A 233 -13.84 2.22 -14.32
CA LEU A 233 -14.84 3.22 -14.68
C LEU A 233 -15.96 3.33 -13.63
N ASN A 234 -16.43 2.19 -13.10
CA ASN A 234 -17.43 2.17 -12.04
C ASN A 234 -16.91 2.86 -10.77
N ILE A 235 -15.68 2.57 -10.33
CA ILE A 235 -15.06 3.24 -9.18
C ILE A 235 -14.94 4.75 -9.40
N LEU A 236 -14.39 5.16 -10.55
CA LEU A 236 -14.16 6.58 -10.84
C LEU A 236 -15.47 7.37 -10.90
N SER A 237 -16.58 6.73 -11.30
CA SER A 237 -17.91 7.35 -11.24
C SER A 237 -18.37 7.70 -9.81
N ARG A 238 -17.82 7.03 -8.79
CA ARG A 238 -18.13 7.26 -7.37
C ARG A 238 -17.16 8.24 -6.71
N CYS A 239 -15.91 8.31 -7.18
CA CYS A 239 -14.81 9.11 -6.62
C CYS A 239 -14.87 10.61 -6.99
N HIS A 240 -15.94 11.31 -6.64
CA HIS A 240 -16.14 12.73 -6.98
C HIS A 240 -15.18 13.72 -6.28
N ARG A 241 -14.44 13.29 -5.24
CA ARG A 241 -13.46 14.11 -4.50
C ARG A 241 -12.01 13.81 -4.86
N LEU A 242 -11.80 13.01 -5.91
CA LEU A 242 -10.48 12.53 -6.26
C LEU A 242 -9.58 13.66 -6.75
N ARG A 243 -8.37 13.73 -6.17
CA ARG A 243 -7.34 14.71 -6.47
C ARG A 243 -6.12 14.07 -7.12
N ARG A 244 -5.73 12.88 -6.68
CA ARG A 244 -4.62 12.13 -7.28
C ARG A 244 -5.12 10.78 -7.75
N LEU A 245 -4.90 10.48 -9.02
CA LEU A 245 -5.26 9.21 -9.64
C LEU A 245 -4.02 8.61 -10.30
N ARG A 246 -3.72 7.36 -9.96
CA ARG A 246 -2.71 6.55 -10.64
C ARG A 246 -3.33 5.23 -11.09
N LEU A 247 -3.23 4.92 -12.37
CA LEU A 247 -3.85 3.75 -12.97
C LEU A 247 -2.82 2.73 -13.45
N PRO A 248 -3.24 1.48 -13.74
CA PRO A 248 -2.32 0.41 -14.08
C PRO A 248 -1.70 0.58 -15.49
N ARG A 249 -0.61 -0.17 -15.73
CA ARG A 249 -0.01 -0.42 -17.05
C ARG A 249 -0.86 -1.41 -17.84
N GLY A 250 -2.00 -0.92 -18.34
CA GLY A 250 -3.00 -1.71 -19.02
C GLY A 250 -4.04 -2.31 -18.08
N PHE A 251 -5.19 -2.64 -18.64
CA PHE A 251 -6.30 -3.24 -17.92
C PHE A 251 -6.33 -4.74 -18.15
N ALA A 252 -6.69 -5.48 -17.10
CA ALA A 252 -6.97 -6.90 -17.21
C ALA A 252 -8.24 -7.12 -18.03
N THR A 253 -8.27 -8.20 -18.80
CA THR A 253 -9.47 -8.69 -19.47
C THR A 253 -10.27 -9.59 -18.52
N GLU A 254 -11.55 -9.80 -18.81
CA GLU A 254 -12.37 -10.76 -18.03
C GLU A 254 -11.82 -12.19 -18.13
N ALA A 255 -11.12 -12.53 -19.21
CA ALA A 255 -10.46 -13.82 -19.36
C ALA A 255 -9.33 -14.01 -18.32
N ASP A 256 -8.63 -12.93 -17.97
CA ASP A 256 -7.54 -12.97 -16.97
C ASP A 256 -8.07 -13.28 -15.56
N LEU A 257 -9.35 -12.99 -15.27
CA LEU A 257 -10.00 -13.42 -14.03
C LEU A 257 -10.33 -14.91 -14.04
N ALA A 258 -10.87 -15.43 -15.15
CA ALA A 258 -11.36 -16.80 -15.24
C ALA A 258 -10.26 -17.85 -15.02
N HIS A 259 -9.01 -17.49 -15.35
CA HIS A 259 -7.83 -18.32 -15.11
C HIS A 259 -7.36 -18.31 -13.64
N SER A 260 -7.72 -17.29 -12.84
CA SER A 260 -7.33 -17.25 -11.43
C SER A 260 -8.16 -18.18 -10.54
N GLU A 261 -9.45 -18.39 -10.86
CA GLU A 261 -10.34 -19.18 -9.99
C GLU A 261 -10.24 -20.69 -10.24
N ASN A 262 -9.74 -21.11 -11.40
CA ASN A 262 -9.78 -22.50 -11.85
C ASN A 262 -8.41 -23.19 -11.84
N SER A 263 -7.37 -22.61 -11.25
CA SER A 263 -6.09 -23.31 -11.06
C SER A 263 -6.36 -24.54 -10.20
N PRO A 264 -6.34 -25.76 -10.77
CA PRO A 264 -6.66 -26.96 -10.03
C PRO A 264 -5.55 -27.15 -8.99
N SER A 265 -5.92 -27.23 -7.72
CA SER A 265 -5.02 -27.74 -6.69
C SER A 265 -4.48 -29.09 -7.18
N GLU A 266 -3.19 -29.20 -7.47
CA GLU A 266 -2.57 -30.34 -8.15
C GLU A 266 -2.63 -31.69 -7.38
N ASP A 267 -3.41 -31.79 -6.30
CA ASP A 267 -3.49 -32.95 -5.42
C ASP A 267 -4.68 -33.89 -5.68
N SER A 268 -5.24 -33.93 -6.89
CA SER A 268 -6.34 -34.87 -7.21
C SER A 268 -6.20 -35.55 -8.56
N ALA A 269 -5.34 -36.58 -8.60
CA ALA A 269 -5.33 -37.56 -9.69
C ALA A 269 -6.57 -38.47 -9.59
N VAL A 270 -7.64 -38.12 -10.29
CA VAL A 270 -8.77 -39.03 -10.56
C VAL A 270 -8.99 -39.14 -12.06
N THR A 271 -8.69 -40.32 -12.58
CA THR A 271 -8.98 -40.78 -13.95
C THR A 271 -10.49 -40.99 -14.15
N GLY A 272 -11.10 -40.31 -15.12
CA GLY A 272 -12.49 -40.52 -15.55
C GLY A 272 -12.82 -39.89 -16.91
N PRO A 273 -13.80 -40.43 -17.68
CA PRO A 273 -13.69 -40.56 -19.14
C PRO A 273 -14.33 -39.43 -19.98
N GLU A 274 -13.91 -39.42 -21.25
CA GLU A 274 -14.21 -38.55 -22.41
C GLU A 274 -15.62 -37.91 -22.50
N PRO A 275 -15.70 -36.61 -22.84
CA PRO A 275 -16.96 -35.97 -23.23
C PRO A 275 -17.19 -36.01 -24.75
N LYS A 276 -18.46 -36.24 -25.09
CA LYS A 276 -19.02 -36.29 -26.45
C LYS A 276 -19.18 -34.90 -27.07
N GLU A 277 -18.95 -34.86 -28.38
CA GLU A 277 -19.15 -33.75 -29.31
C GLU A 277 -20.56 -33.15 -29.21
N ALA A 278 -20.65 -31.83 -29.11
CA ALA A 278 -21.91 -31.07 -29.19
C ALA A 278 -21.81 -29.98 -30.26
N GLU A 279 -22.88 -29.88 -31.04
CA GLU A 279 -23.06 -29.13 -32.29
C GLU A 279 -22.98 -27.61 -32.14
N SER A 280 -22.39 -26.98 -33.16
CA SER A 280 -22.24 -25.53 -33.35
C SER A 280 -23.56 -24.84 -33.73
N VAL A 281 -23.93 -23.79 -32.98
CA VAL A 281 -25.03 -22.86 -33.29
C VAL A 281 -24.45 -21.57 -33.89
N PRO A 282 -25.09 -20.92 -34.89
CA PRO A 282 -24.51 -19.76 -35.58
C PRO A 282 -24.69 -18.46 -34.79
N GLU A 283 -23.62 -17.67 -34.70
CA GLU A 283 -23.60 -16.31 -34.13
C GLU A 283 -24.29 -15.28 -35.06
N GLU A 284 -25.38 -14.68 -34.57
CA GLU A 284 -25.96 -13.47 -35.17
C GLU A 284 -25.21 -12.22 -34.70
N ARG A 285 -24.45 -11.60 -35.61
CA ARG A 285 -23.81 -10.28 -35.39
C ARG A 285 -24.85 -9.16 -35.48
N GLY A 286 -25.43 -8.80 -34.34
CA GLY A 286 -26.23 -7.58 -34.17
C GLY A 286 -25.36 -6.35 -34.04
N SER A 287 -25.42 -5.44 -35.02
CA SER A 287 -24.79 -4.11 -35.00
C SER A 287 -25.38 -3.26 -33.87
N THR A 288 -24.62 -3.05 -32.80
CA THR A 288 -25.01 -2.24 -31.65
C THR A 288 -24.95 -0.74 -31.98
N GLY A 289 -26.10 -0.08 -31.87
CA GLY A 289 -26.25 1.35 -32.06
C GLY A 289 -25.49 2.18 -31.00
N GLY A 290 -25.06 3.37 -31.41
CA GLY A 290 -24.25 4.30 -30.63
C GLY A 290 -24.88 4.66 -29.29
N THR A 291 -24.42 4.00 -28.23
CA THR A 291 -24.67 4.40 -26.86
C THR A 291 -23.85 5.65 -26.57
N CYS A 292 -24.55 6.74 -26.26
CA CYS A 292 -23.94 7.97 -25.76
C CYS A 292 -23.25 7.64 -24.43
N ARG A 293 -21.93 7.40 -24.48
CA ARG A 293 -21.14 7.06 -23.29
C ARG A 293 -21.02 8.32 -22.42
N SER A 294 -21.69 8.31 -21.26
CA SER A 294 -21.57 9.37 -20.26
C SER A 294 -20.10 9.52 -19.85
N LYS A 295 -19.53 10.73 -20.01
CA LYS A 295 -18.17 11.03 -19.52
C LYS A 295 -18.17 11.13 -18.00
N ILE A 296 -17.18 10.53 -17.36
CA ILE A 296 -16.93 10.63 -15.92
C ILE A 296 -16.28 11.97 -15.63
N VAL A 297 -16.91 12.78 -14.78
CA VAL A 297 -16.43 14.13 -14.45
C VAL A 297 -15.62 14.09 -13.16
N LEU A 298 -14.31 14.35 -13.26
CA LEU A 298 -13.39 14.47 -12.13
C LEU A 298 -12.97 15.93 -11.95
N ALA A 299 -13.86 16.73 -11.36
CA ALA A 299 -13.69 18.18 -11.30
C ALA A 299 -12.45 18.63 -10.51
N ASP A 300 -12.10 17.94 -9.43
CA ASP A 300 -11.04 18.32 -8.49
C ASP A 300 -9.71 17.59 -8.72
N LEU A 301 -9.57 16.86 -9.84
CA LEU A 301 -8.34 16.12 -10.16
C LEU A 301 -7.15 17.06 -10.29
N GLN A 302 -6.00 16.71 -9.73
CA GLN A 302 -4.75 17.51 -9.72
C GLN A 302 -3.56 16.73 -10.27
N GLU A 303 -3.52 15.42 -10.04
CA GLU A 303 -2.47 14.54 -10.54
C GLU A 303 -3.13 13.34 -11.22
N LEU A 304 -2.69 13.04 -12.43
CA LEU A 304 -3.17 11.93 -13.23
C LEU A 304 -1.99 11.18 -13.82
N GLU A 305 -1.69 10.02 -13.26
CA GLU A 305 -0.67 9.11 -13.79
C GLU A 305 -1.37 7.94 -14.48
N LEU A 306 -1.12 7.82 -15.77
CA LEU A 306 -1.74 6.87 -16.68
C LEU A 306 -0.65 6.12 -17.42
N PHE A 307 -0.94 4.87 -17.74
CA PHE A 307 -0.09 4.09 -18.62
C PHE A 307 -0.89 3.53 -19.81
N ASP A 308 -2.18 3.84 -19.86
CA ASP A 308 -3.11 3.45 -20.91
C ASP A 308 -3.99 4.68 -21.21
N THR A 309 -4.05 5.07 -22.48
CA THR A 309 -4.78 6.28 -22.89
C THR A 309 -6.26 6.01 -23.13
N GLU A 310 -6.71 4.75 -23.27
CA GLU A 310 -8.10 4.42 -23.60
C GLU A 310 -9.07 5.05 -22.59
N ILE A 311 -8.67 5.08 -21.31
CA ILE A 311 -9.48 5.66 -20.24
C ILE A 311 -9.74 7.16 -20.43
N LEU A 312 -8.83 7.89 -21.09
CA LEU A 312 -9.01 9.33 -21.32
C LEU A 312 -10.26 9.64 -22.16
N THR A 313 -10.68 8.73 -23.05
CA THR A 313 -11.92 8.90 -23.83
C THR A 313 -13.16 8.97 -22.95
N HIS A 314 -13.09 8.40 -21.74
CA HIS A 314 -14.17 8.35 -20.75
C HIS A 314 -14.07 9.43 -19.66
N LEU A 315 -12.94 10.13 -19.55
CA LEU A 315 -12.70 11.12 -18.50
C LEU A 315 -12.97 12.54 -18.98
N HIS A 316 -13.46 13.38 -18.06
CA HIS A 316 -13.57 14.82 -18.24
C HIS A 316 -13.14 15.54 -16.95
N ALA A 317 -12.08 16.36 -17.03
CA ALA A 317 -11.54 17.09 -15.88
C ALA A 317 -11.57 18.61 -16.12
N PRO A 318 -12.77 19.26 -16.09
CA PRO A 318 -12.92 20.64 -16.54
C PRO A 318 -12.26 21.70 -15.64
N SER A 319 -12.03 21.40 -14.36
CA SER A 319 -11.65 22.39 -13.34
C SER A 319 -10.26 22.17 -12.71
N SER A 320 -9.45 21.28 -13.29
CA SER A 320 -8.13 20.92 -12.76
C SER A 320 -7.13 22.07 -12.93
N LYS A 321 -6.82 22.83 -11.86
CA LYS A 321 -5.94 24.01 -11.93
C LYS A 321 -4.50 23.69 -12.35
N VAL A 322 -4.05 22.47 -12.05
CA VAL A 322 -2.76 21.90 -12.39
C VAL A 322 -3.06 20.43 -12.57
N LEU A 323 -2.99 19.92 -13.80
CA LEU A 323 -3.07 18.50 -14.08
C LEU A 323 -1.70 18.06 -14.55
N THR A 324 -0.98 17.26 -13.75
CA THR A 324 0.22 16.58 -14.22
C THR A 324 -0.22 15.26 -14.83
N ILE A 325 -0.05 15.12 -16.16
CA ILE A 325 -0.24 13.85 -16.84
C ILE A 325 1.11 13.20 -17.02
N LYS A 326 1.29 12.02 -16.42
CA LYS A 326 2.37 11.09 -16.77
C LYS A 326 1.76 9.99 -17.60
N ALA A 327 2.17 9.88 -18.85
CA ALA A 327 1.70 8.87 -19.79
C ALA A 327 2.89 8.07 -20.31
N THR A 328 2.79 6.75 -20.26
CA THR A 328 3.70 5.83 -20.93
C THR A 328 3.04 5.35 -22.22
N LEU A 329 3.63 5.71 -23.36
CA LEU A 329 3.12 5.32 -24.68
C LEU A 329 3.88 4.11 -25.20
N VAL A 330 3.17 3.12 -25.74
CA VAL A 330 3.76 1.93 -26.34
C VAL A 330 4.26 2.28 -27.75
N PHE A 331 5.46 1.82 -28.10
CA PHE A 331 6.12 2.10 -29.38
C PHE A 331 5.58 1.19 -30.52
N ASP A 332 4.26 1.15 -30.69
CA ASP A 332 3.63 0.67 -31.92
C ASP A 332 3.20 1.92 -32.72
N PRO A 333 3.79 2.18 -33.91
CA PRO A 333 3.53 3.41 -34.65
C PRO A 333 2.06 3.62 -35.02
N ASP A 334 1.29 2.54 -35.21
CA ASP A 334 -0.13 2.66 -35.53
C ASP A 334 -0.95 2.98 -34.26
N ALA A 335 -0.70 2.27 -33.15
CA ALA A 335 -1.38 2.52 -31.87
C ALA A 335 -1.00 3.88 -31.25
N ALA A 336 0.25 4.31 -31.46
CA ALA A 336 0.74 5.59 -30.95
C ALA A 336 -0.06 6.77 -31.53
N LEU A 337 -0.48 6.69 -32.81
CA LEU A 337 -1.27 7.76 -33.42
C LEU A 337 -2.64 7.90 -32.75
N ASP A 338 -3.28 6.77 -32.44
CA ASP A 338 -4.58 6.74 -31.75
C ASP A 338 -4.43 7.23 -30.29
N ASP A 339 -3.36 6.84 -29.60
CA ASP A 339 -3.02 7.33 -28.26
C ASP A 339 -2.79 8.84 -28.24
N PHE A 340 -2.02 9.37 -29.21
CA PHE A 340 -1.76 10.80 -29.33
C PHE A 340 -3.04 11.57 -29.67
N THR A 341 -3.90 11.01 -30.51
CA THR A 341 -5.18 11.63 -30.87
C THR A 341 -6.09 11.68 -29.64
N THR A 342 -6.22 10.58 -28.92
CA THR A 342 -6.99 10.48 -27.67
C THR A 342 -6.50 11.45 -26.61
N LEU A 343 -5.18 11.52 -26.41
CA LEU A 343 -4.56 12.47 -25.50
C LEU A 343 -4.82 13.91 -25.96
N SER A 344 -4.68 14.21 -27.25
CA SER A 344 -4.93 15.54 -27.81
C SER A 344 -6.38 15.97 -27.59
N ASP A 345 -7.34 15.10 -27.85
CA ASP A 345 -8.76 15.34 -27.63
C ASP A 345 -9.07 15.58 -26.14
N PHE A 346 -8.44 14.81 -25.25
CA PHE A 346 -8.56 15.03 -23.82
C PHE A 346 -7.97 16.38 -23.40
N LEU A 347 -6.76 16.71 -23.84
CA LEU A 347 -6.07 17.96 -23.53
C LEU A 347 -6.85 19.19 -24.05
N THR A 348 -7.41 19.11 -25.26
CA THR A 348 -8.22 20.20 -25.83
C THR A 348 -9.53 20.40 -25.06
N SER A 349 -10.08 19.35 -24.45
CA SER A 349 -11.24 19.46 -23.56
C SER A 349 -10.91 20.05 -22.18
N CYS A 350 -9.63 20.09 -21.79
CA CYS A 350 -9.17 20.54 -20.49
C CYS A 350 -8.47 21.91 -20.59
N SER A 351 -9.25 22.99 -20.43
CA SER A 351 -8.74 24.37 -20.57
C SER A 351 -7.73 24.82 -19.50
N THR A 352 -7.50 24.02 -18.45
CA THR A 352 -6.78 24.43 -17.23
C THR A 352 -5.44 23.73 -17.00
N ILE A 353 -5.00 22.87 -17.93
CA ILE A 353 -3.75 22.11 -17.81
C ILE A 353 -2.54 23.05 -17.83
N ARG A 354 -1.60 22.85 -16.90
CA ARG A 354 -0.39 23.68 -16.78
C ARG A 354 0.91 22.93 -17.01
N VAL A 355 0.97 21.65 -16.69
CA VAL A 355 2.20 20.85 -16.73
C VAL A 355 1.87 19.51 -17.37
N LEU A 356 2.45 19.26 -18.53
CA LEU A 356 2.32 17.98 -19.22
C LEU A 356 3.69 17.31 -19.21
N ASP A 357 3.80 16.15 -18.56
CA ASP A 357 5.04 15.39 -18.43
C ASP A 357 4.88 14.02 -19.14
N VAL A 358 5.08 14.01 -20.45
CA VAL A 358 4.93 12.78 -21.24
C VAL A 358 6.25 12.02 -21.21
N VAL A 359 6.22 10.83 -20.61
CA VAL A 359 7.38 9.93 -20.56
C VAL A 359 7.20 8.85 -21.61
N ILE A 360 7.81 9.05 -22.78
CA ILE A 360 7.83 8.04 -23.84
C ILE A 360 8.90 7.01 -23.48
N SER A 361 8.51 5.89 -22.91
CA SER A 361 9.42 4.76 -22.68
C SER A 361 9.41 3.83 -23.88
N GLY A 362 10.57 3.61 -24.49
CA GLY A 362 10.76 2.54 -25.46
C GLY A 362 10.60 1.17 -24.78
N PHE A 363 9.96 0.23 -25.46
CA PHE A 363 9.73 -1.12 -24.97
C PHE A 363 11.08 -1.86 -24.83
N ASP A 364 11.65 -1.90 -23.62
CA ASP A 364 12.64 -2.93 -23.27
C ASP A 364 11.94 -3.91 -22.33
N ALA A 365 11.67 -5.12 -22.84
CA ALA A 365 10.95 -6.16 -22.11
C ALA A 365 11.62 -6.54 -20.77
N ASN A 366 12.89 -6.17 -20.58
CA ASN A 366 13.63 -6.40 -19.34
C ASN A 366 13.38 -5.35 -18.25
N SER A 367 12.69 -4.24 -18.54
CA SER A 367 12.49 -3.13 -17.58
C SER A 367 11.27 -3.30 -16.65
N LEU A 368 10.53 -4.41 -16.75
CA LEU A 368 9.32 -4.68 -15.94
C LEU A 368 9.60 -4.75 -14.43
N ALA A 369 10.81 -5.14 -14.01
CA ALA A 369 11.21 -5.21 -12.61
C ALA A 369 11.63 -3.85 -12.00
N GLU A 370 12.00 -2.86 -12.82
CA GLU A 370 12.52 -1.55 -12.35
C GLU A 370 11.44 -0.45 -12.31
N ALA A 371 10.26 -0.75 -12.85
CA ALA A 371 9.18 0.22 -13.06
C ALA A 371 8.36 0.59 -11.82
N PHE A 372 8.46 -0.21 -10.76
CA PHE A 372 8.02 0.17 -9.43
C PHE A 372 9.26 0.58 -8.65
N PRO A 373 9.65 1.87 -8.61
CA PRO A 373 10.65 2.28 -7.66
C PRO A 373 10.18 1.86 -6.27
N LEU A 374 10.94 0.98 -5.64
CA LEU A 374 10.81 0.64 -4.22
C LEU A 374 10.72 1.95 -3.43
N MET A 375 9.50 2.31 -3.03
CA MET A 375 9.13 3.42 -2.16
C MET A 375 9.61 4.82 -2.62
N PRO A 376 8.74 5.84 -2.75
CA PRO A 376 9.21 7.19 -2.46
C PRO A 376 9.67 7.20 -0.99
N GLU A 377 10.88 7.69 -0.69
CA GLU A 377 11.22 8.08 0.68
C GLU A 377 10.10 9.02 1.18
N VAL A 378 9.32 8.55 2.17
CA VAL A 378 8.26 9.31 2.83
C VAL A 378 8.85 10.19 3.92
#